data_AF-A0AB35BUW7-F1
#
_entry.id   AF-A0AB35BUW7-F1
#
_cell.length_a   1.000
_cell.length_b   1.000
_cell.length_c   1.000
_cell.angle_alpha   90.00
_cell.angle_beta   90.00
_cell.angle_gamma   90.00
#
_symmetry.space_group_name_H-M   'P 1'
#
loop_
_entity.id
_entity.type
_entity.pdbx_description
1 polymer ?
#
loop_
_entity_poly.entity_id
_entity_poly.type
_entity_poly.pdbx_seq_one_letter_code
_entity_poly.pdbx_strand_id
1 'polypeptide(L)'
;MDHSTFVHPVLGELTYEAALQGYAGSIELSDMPLKINLVGDALEAKVLGDRLLAFLESEAFEDAFIAGLEALLTLKNRDWLSEGEAEYTLEEFFDFVSLDAIVMHSDKIELYTDDLELLWRNRAILSFDYDYQLINVHIEEHISF
;
A
#
# COMPACT_ATOMS: atom_id res chain seq x y z
N MET A 1 -15.57 4.33 -27.24
CA MET A 1 -14.80 3.33 -26.48
C MET A 1 -15.35 3.40 -25.07
N ASP A 2 -15.60 2.26 -24.45
CA ASP A 2 -15.99 2.25 -23.04
C ASP A 2 -14.76 2.72 -22.25
N HIS A 3 -14.86 3.85 -21.56
CA HIS A 3 -13.76 4.40 -20.75
C HIS A 3 -13.60 3.64 -19.42
N SER A 4 -14.38 2.58 -19.24
CA SER A 4 -14.37 1.71 -18.07
C SER A 4 -13.11 0.89 -17.93
N THR A 5 -12.34 0.65 -18.99
CA THR A 5 -11.10 -0.13 -18.92
C THR A 5 -9.99 0.48 -19.78
N PHE A 6 -8.75 0.38 -19.30
CA PHE A 6 -7.57 0.58 -20.13
C PHE A 6 -6.51 -0.49 -19.84
N VAL A 7 -5.67 -0.79 -20.83
CA VAL A 7 -4.62 -1.80 -20.72
C VAL A 7 -3.27 -1.09 -20.65
N HIS A 8 -2.58 -1.24 -19.52
CA HIS A 8 -1.20 -0.83 -19.36
C HIS A 8 -0.26 -1.91 -19.92
N PRO A 9 0.85 -1.54 -20.60
CA PRO A 9 1.78 -2.53 -21.16
C PRO A 9 2.37 -3.51 -20.15
N VAL A 10 2.48 -3.11 -18.87
CA VAL A 10 3.08 -3.91 -17.79
C VAL A 10 2.08 -4.25 -16.69
N LEU A 11 1.22 -3.30 -16.29
CA LEU A 11 0.27 -3.50 -15.19
C LEU A 11 -0.97 -4.29 -15.63
N GLY A 12 -1.09 -4.61 -16.92
CA GLY A 12 -2.21 -5.36 -17.46
C GLY A 12 -3.49 -4.52 -17.58
N GLU A 13 -4.63 -5.18 -17.46
CA GLU A 13 -5.94 -4.55 -17.56
C GLU A 13 -6.33 -3.87 -16.24
N LEU A 14 -6.74 -2.61 -16.34
CA LEU A 14 -7.17 -1.77 -15.25
C LEU A 14 -8.60 -1.30 -15.51
N THR A 15 -9.48 -1.47 -14.53
CA THR A 15 -10.91 -1.14 -14.62
C THR A 15 -11.25 0.04 -13.74
N TYR A 16 -12.00 1.00 -14.26
CA TYR A 16 -12.49 2.13 -13.50
C TYR A 16 -13.49 1.67 -12.43
N GLU A 17 -13.18 1.96 -11.18
CA GLU A 17 -14.00 1.69 -10.02
C GLU A 17 -14.46 3.01 -9.40
N ALA A 18 -15.76 3.32 -9.55
CA ALA A 18 -16.32 4.57 -9.04
C ALA A 18 -16.19 4.72 -7.51
N ALA A 19 -16.19 3.61 -6.78
CA ALA A 19 -16.01 3.60 -5.32
C ALA A 19 -14.59 4.06 -4.91
N LEU A 20 -13.61 3.79 -5.77
CA LEU A 20 -12.20 4.13 -5.56
C LEU A 20 -11.79 5.43 -6.28
N GLN A 21 -12.71 6.02 -7.05
CA GLN A 21 -12.47 7.20 -7.89
C GLN A 21 -11.24 7.06 -8.79
N GLY A 22 -11.02 5.85 -9.31
CA GLY A 22 -9.78 5.51 -10.00
C GLY A 22 -9.87 4.20 -10.76
N TYR A 23 -8.73 3.77 -11.28
CA TYR A 23 -8.58 2.53 -12.05
C TYR A 23 -7.89 1.47 -11.20
N ALA A 24 -8.56 0.35 -10.99
CA ALA A 24 -8.10 -0.75 -10.16
C ALA A 24 -7.75 -1.99 -10.99
N GLY A 25 -6.78 -2.75 -10.50
CA GLY A 25 -6.30 -3.98 -11.11
C GLY A 25 -5.46 -4.79 -10.14
N SER A 26 -4.83 -5.85 -10.64
CA SER A 26 -3.90 -6.66 -9.87
C SER A 26 -2.73 -7.07 -10.74
N ILE A 27 -1.53 -7.03 -10.16
CA ILE A 27 -0.31 -7.58 -10.76
C ILE A 27 0.18 -8.76 -9.93
N GLU A 28 0.96 -9.65 -10.53
CA GLU A 28 1.65 -10.71 -9.78
C GLU A 28 3.05 -10.21 -9.41
N LEU A 29 3.33 -10.15 -8.11
CA LEU A 29 4.66 -9.84 -7.57
C LEU A 29 5.09 -11.03 -6.70
N SER A 30 6.20 -11.69 -7.08
CA SER A 30 6.74 -12.86 -6.35
C SER A 30 5.69 -13.95 -6.08
N ASP A 31 4.90 -14.31 -7.10
CA ASP A 31 3.81 -15.28 -7.04
C ASP A 31 2.64 -14.92 -6.11
N MET A 32 2.57 -13.67 -5.64
CA MET A 32 1.46 -13.13 -4.85
C MET A 32 0.72 -12.03 -5.62
N PRO A 33 -0.63 -12.04 -5.65
CA PRO A 33 -1.40 -10.99 -6.29
C PRO A 33 -1.33 -9.71 -5.46
N LEU A 34 -0.75 -8.66 -6.02
CA LEU A 34 -0.73 -7.32 -5.45
C LEU A 34 -1.80 -6.46 -6.12
N LYS A 35 -2.72 -5.90 -5.31
CA LYS A 35 -3.75 -4.99 -5.81
C LYS A 35 -3.16 -3.63 -6.10
N ILE A 36 -3.60 -3.01 -7.19
CA ILE A 36 -3.17 -1.68 -7.60
C ILE A 36 -4.38 -0.79 -7.83
N ASN A 37 -4.31 0.47 -7.40
CA ASN A 37 -5.32 1.47 -7.67
C ASN A 37 -4.66 2.78 -8.10
N LEU A 38 -5.09 3.32 -9.23
CA LEU A 38 -4.59 4.56 -9.81
C LEU A 38 -5.71 5.60 -9.70
N VAL A 39 -5.61 6.47 -8.69
CA VAL A 39 -6.65 7.45 -8.36
C VAL A 39 -6.54 8.65 -9.29
N GLY A 40 -7.52 8.80 -10.18
CA GLY A 40 -7.54 9.84 -11.19
C GLY A 40 -8.34 9.47 -12.42
N ASP A 41 -8.39 10.40 -13.37
CA ASP A 41 -9.00 10.16 -14.67
C ASP A 41 -8.12 9.25 -15.57
N ALA A 42 -8.60 8.93 -16.78
CA ALA A 42 -7.89 8.04 -17.69
C ALA A 42 -6.50 8.56 -18.12
N LEU A 43 -6.32 9.88 -18.19
CA LEU A 43 -5.03 10.48 -18.56
C LEU A 43 -4.06 10.43 -17.38
N GLU A 44 -4.56 10.75 -16.18
CA GLU A 44 -3.80 10.67 -14.93
C GLU A 44 -3.38 9.23 -14.64
N ALA A 45 -4.30 8.27 -14.76
CA ALA A 45 -4.05 6.86 -14.50
C ALA A 45 -2.90 6.31 -15.35
N LYS A 46 -2.74 6.76 -16.60
CA LYS A 46 -1.60 6.36 -17.42
C LYS A 46 -0.27 6.84 -16.82
N VAL A 47 -0.20 8.11 -16.40
CA VAL A 47 1.00 8.69 -15.78
C VAL A 47 1.29 8.02 -14.44
N LEU A 48 0.26 7.76 -13.64
CA LEU A 48 0.38 7.05 -12.37
C LEU A 48 0.84 5.61 -12.55
N GLY A 49 0.40 4.93 -13.61
CA GLY A 49 0.85 3.59 -13.96
C GLY A 49 2.35 3.55 -14.30
N ASP A 50 2.83 4.48 -15.13
CA ASP A 50 4.25 4.60 -15.44
C ASP A 50 5.09 4.90 -14.18
N ARG A 51 4.56 5.73 -13.27
CA ARG A 51 5.22 6.04 -11.98
C ARG A 51 5.25 4.85 -11.03
N LEU A 52 4.16 4.09 -10.94
CA LEU A 52 4.08 2.89 -10.11
C LEU A 52 5.17 1.89 -10.54
N LEU A 53 5.36 1.69 -11.84
CA LEU A 53 6.43 0.84 -12.33
C LEU A 53 7.81 1.35 -11.94
N ALA A 54 8.07 2.65 -12.14
CA ALA A 54 9.35 3.24 -11.76
C ALA A 54 9.63 3.10 -10.25
N PHE A 55 8.59 3.18 -9.42
CA PHE A 55 8.70 2.94 -7.98
C PHE A 55 9.01 1.48 -7.68
N LEU A 56 8.22 0.53 -8.21
CA LEU A 56 8.41 -0.91 -8.01
C LEU A 56 9.76 -1.45 -8.50
N GLU A 57 10.31 -0.85 -9.57
CA GLU A 57 11.62 -1.21 -10.12
C GLU A 57 12.80 -0.53 -9.39
N SER A 58 12.53 0.40 -8.48
CA SER A 58 13.57 1.14 -7.76
C SER A 58 14.04 0.45 -6.49
N GLU A 59 15.31 0.62 -6.14
CA GLU A 59 15.84 0.22 -4.83
C GLU A 59 15.13 0.96 -3.67
N ALA A 60 14.56 2.13 -3.96
CA ALA A 60 13.84 2.94 -2.98
C ALA A 60 12.50 2.34 -2.53
N PHE A 61 11.92 1.39 -3.28
CA PHE A 61 10.69 0.73 -2.86
C PHE A 61 10.90 -0.06 -1.56
N GLU A 62 11.96 -0.86 -1.52
CA GLU A 62 12.29 -1.69 -0.35
C GLU A 62 12.63 -0.79 0.85
N ASP A 63 13.46 0.24 0.63
CA ASP A 63 13.81 1.22 1.68
C ASP A 63 12.58 1.95 2.22
N ALA A 64 11.68 2.41 1.35
CA ALA A 64 10.45 3.09 1.76
C ALA A 64 9.53 2.15 2.55
N PHE A 65 9.38 0.91 2.09
CA PHE A 65 8.57 -0.08 2.79
C PHE A 65 9.14 -0.40 4.19
N ILE A 66 10.45 -0.61 4.29
CA ILE A 66 11.15 -0.79 5.59
C ILE A 66 10.91 0.41 6.50
N ALA A 67 11.11 1.64 6.02
CA ALA A 67 10.90 2.85 6.82
C ALA A 67 9.45 2.98 7.33
N GLY A 68 8.48 2.60 6.51
CA GLY A 68 7.08 2.55 6.92
C GLY A 68 6.80 1.49 7.98
N LEU A 69 7.41 0.30 7.85
CA LEU A 69 7.30 -0.77 8.85
C LEU A 69 7.98 -0.40 10.18
N GLU A 70 9.13 0.27 10.17
CA GLU A 70 9.79 0.77 11.38
C GLU A 70 8.92 1.80 12.12
N ALA A 71 8.29 2.71 11.38
CA ALA A 71 7.37 3.69 11.95
C ALA A 71 6.11 3.00 12.53
N LEU A 72 5.58 2.01 11.83
CA LEU A 72 4.44 1.21 12.30
C LEU A 72 4.78 0.40 13.55
N LEU A 73 5.96 -0.25 13.58
CA LEU A 73 6.46 -0.97 14.74
C LEU A 73 6.57 -0.07 15.96
N THR A 74 7.11 1.14 15.76
CA THR A 74 7.21 2.15 16.83
C THR A 74 5.83 2.49 17.39
N LEU A 75 4.82 2.62 16.53
CA LEU A 75 3.45 2.85 16.94
C LEU A 75 2.84 1.65 17.68
N LYS A 76 3.06 0.42 17.18
CA LYS A 76 2.60 -0.82 17.86
C LYS A 76 3.17 -0.93 19.26
N ASN A 77 4.49 -0.81 19.38
CA ASN A 77 5.20 -0.98 20.65
C ASN A 77 4.86 0.13 21.67
N ARG A 78 4.53 1.34 21.20
CA ARG A 78 4.17 2.45 22.09
C ARG A 78 2.72 2.40 22.55
N ASP A 79 1.78 2.21 21.62
CA ASP A 79 0.37 2.52 21.85
C ASP A 79 -0.54 1.28 21.85
N TRP A 80 -0.07 0.13 21.34
CA TRP A 80 -0.91 -1.05 21.03
C TRP A 80 -0.39 -2.35 21.62
N LEU A 81 0.59 -2.30 22.54
CA LEU A 81 0.95 -3.48 23.33
C LEU A 81 -0.12 -3.77 24.36
N SER A 82 -0.53 -5.03 24.42
CA SER A 82 -1.34 -5.58 25.49
C SER A 82 -0.52 -5.67 26.78
N GLU A 83 -1.19 -5.67 27.93
CA GLU A 83 -0.50 -5.80 29.21
C GLU A 83 0.27 -7.13 29.28
N GLY A 84 1.60 -7.05 29.43
CA GLY A 84 2.49 -8.20 29.47
C GLY A 84 2.94 -8.74 28.11
N GLU A 85 2.55 -8.10 27.01
CA GLU A 85 3.07 -8.36 25.66
C GLU A 85 4.50 -7.81 25.54
N ALA A 86 5.41 -8.60 24.96
CA ALA A 86 6.77 -8.14 24.69
C ALA A 86 6.78 -7.16 23.52
N GLU A 87 7.74 -6.23 23.51
CA GLU A 87 8.00 -5.42 22.33
C GLU A 87 8.40 -6.31 21.15
N TYR A 88 7.83 -6.03 19.99
CA TYR A 88 8.22 -6.71 18.76
C TYR A 88 9.51 -6.14 18.20
N THR A 89 10.23 -6.98 17.49
CA THR A 89 11.33 -6.60 16.61
C THR A 89 10.83 -6.38 15.18
N LEU A 90 11.64 -5.71 14.37
CA LEU A 90 11.34 -5.52 12.95
C LEU A 90 11.31 -6.87 12.19
N GLU A 91 12.19 -7.81 12.56
CA GLU A 91 12.22 -9.16 11.98
C GLU A 91 10.90 -9.89 12.21
N GLU A 92 10.38 -9.88 13.44
CA GLU A 92 9.07 -10.47 13.74
C GLU A 92 7.94 -9.76 12.97
N PHE A 93 8.01 -8.44 12.79
CA PHE A 93 7.02 -7.70 12.02
C PHE A 93 6.93 -8.14 10.55
N PHE A 94 8.05 -8.49 9.92
CA PHE A 94 8.07 -9.00 8.54
C PHE A 94 7.35 -10.34 8.38
N ASP A 95 7.26 -11.15 9.44
CA ASP A 95 6.56 -12.44 9.39
C ASP A 95 5.03 -12.28 9.40
N PHE A 96 4.52 -11.12 9.82
CA PHE A 96 3.09 -10.88 10.01
C PHE A 96 2.49 -9.83 9.08
N VAL A 97 3.30 -8.86 8.65
CA VAL A 97 2.84 -7.74 7.82
C VAL A 97 3.21 -8.00 6.38
N SER A 98 2.20 -8.07 5.51
CA SER A 98 2.39 -8.19 4.06
C SER A 98 1.79 -6.99 3.34
N LEU A 99 2.17 -6.78 2.09
CA LEU A 99 1.61 -5.72 1.25
C LEU A 99 0.36 -6.25 0.53
N ASP A 100 -0.82 -5.67 0.80
CA ASP A 100 -2.10 -6.03 0.14
C ASP A 100 -2.32 -5.21 -1.14
N ALA A 101 -2.06 -3.90 -1.05
CA ALA A 101 -2.33 -2.99 -2.16
C ALA A 101 -1.38 -1.80 -2.21
N ILE A 102 -1.19 -1.26 -3.42
CA ILE A 102 -0.58 0.05 -3.66
C ILE A 102 -1.62 0.97 -4.29
N VAL A 103 -1.78 2.15 -3.71
CA VAL A 103 -2.65 3.20 -4.24
C VAL A 103 -1.81 4.39 -4.64
N MET A 104 -1.87 4.75 -5.92
CA MET A 104 -1.19 5.90 -6.48
C MET A 104 -2.16 7.07 -6.58
N HIS A 105 -1.82 8.18 -5.94
CA HIS A 105 -2.53 9.46 -6.04
C HIS A 105 -1.68 10.44 -6.85
N SER A 106 -2.25 11.57 -7.26
CA SER A 106 -1.51 12.59 -8.01
C SER A 106 -0.34 13.24 -7.23
N ASP A 107 -0.37 13.15 -5.90
CA ASP A 107 0.57 13.79 -4.97
C ASP A 107 1.28 12.84 -3.99
N LYS A 108 0.83 11.57 -3.88
CA LYS A 108 1.38 10.60 -2.92
C LYS A 108 1.23 9.15 -3.38
N ILE A 109 1.90 8.27 -2.66
CA ILE A 109 1.82 6.81 -2.76
C ILE A 109 1.33 6.28 -1.43
N GLU A 110 0.39 5.34 -1.43
CA GLU A 110 -0.08 4.66 -0.23
C GLU A 110 0.13 3.16 -0.35
N LEU A 111 0.77 2.57 0.66
CA LEU A 111 0.94 1.13 0.81
C LEU A 111 -0.03 0.63 1.87
N TYR A 112 -0.94 -0.23 1.45
CA TYR A 112 -1.94 -0.85 2.32
C TYR A 112 -1.39 -2.21 2.73
N THR A 113 -1.22 -2.42 4.02
CA THR A 113 -0.74 -3.70 4.53
C THR A 113 -1.91 -4.65 4.77
N ASP A 114 -1.71 -5.95 4.55
CA ASP A 114 -2.53 -6.96 5.20
C ASP A 114 -1.82 -7.35 6.49
N ASP A 115 -2.56 -7.27 7.59
CA ASP A 115 -2.09 -7.69 8.89
C ASP A 115 -3.01 -8.79 9.40
N LEU A 116 -2.46 -9.99 9.44
CA LEU A 116 -3.22 -11.18 9.79
C LEU A 116 -3.53 -11.25 11.29
N GLU A 117 -2.73 -10.63 12.17
CA GLU A 117 -2.87 -10.79 13.63
C GLU A 117 -2.34 -9.63 14.52
N LEU A 118 -1.29 -8.91 14.13
CA LEU A 118 -0.57 -7.93 14.97
C LEU A 118 -1.38 -6.67 15.27
N LEU A 119 -2.07 -6.10 14.29
CA LEU A 119 -2.84 -4.87 14.46
C LEU A 119 -4.30 -5.13 14.85
N TRP A 120 -4.61 -6.28 15.48
CA TRP A 120 -5.97 -6.65 15.87
C TRP A 120 -6.97 -6.58 14.71
N ARG A 121 -6.56 -7.01 13.50
CA ARG A 121 -7.33 -6.96 12.25
C ARG A 121 -7.59 -5.56 11.70
N ASN A 122 -6.93 -4.54 12.25
CA ASN A 122 -6.91 -3.22 11.65
C ASN A 122 -5.86 -3.19 10.54
N ARG A 123 -6.02 -2.24 9.61
CA ARG A 123 -5.16 -2.12 8.44
C ARG A 123 -4.24 -0.93 8.58
N ALA A 124 -2.93 -1.10 8.37
CA ALA A 124 -2.03 0.03 8.28
C ALA A 124 -1.95 0.57 6.85
N ILE A 125 -1.92 1.89 6.74
CA ILE A 125 -1.73 2.63 5.50
C ILE A 125 -0.49 3.50 5.67
N LEU A 126 0.54 3.18 4.91
CA LEU A 126 1.82 3.89 4.90
C LEU A 126 1.79 4.87 3.73
N SER A 127 1.82 6.17 4.01
CA SER A 127 1.75 7.22 2.98
C SER A 127 3.11 7.84 2.72
N PHE A 128 3.51 7.94 1.46
CA PHE A 128 4.78 8.48 1.01
C PHE A 128 4.59 9.57 -0.03
N ASP A 129 5.51 10.52 -0.09
CA ASP A 129 5.60 11.45 -1.22
C ASP A 129 6.31 10.80 -2.43
N TYR A 130 6.49 11.56 -3.50
CA TYR A 130 7.20 11.08 -4.70
C TYR A 130 8.72 11.12 -4.60
N ASP A 131 9.26 11.65 -3.51
CA ASP A 131 10.67 11.47 -3.12
C ASP A 131 10.81 10.24 -2.18
N TYR A 132 9.75 9.43 -2.10
CA TYR A 132 9.61 8.20 -1.31
C TYR A 132 9.83 8.42 0.19
N GLN A 133 9.63 9.65 0.68
CA GLN A 133 9.70 9.98 2.08
C GLN A 133 8.37 9.65 2.76
N LEU A 134 8.43 8.98 3.91
CA LEU A 134 7.26 8.67 4.71
C LEU A 134 6.61 9.95 5.23
N ILE A 135 5.37 10.20 4.82
CA ILE A 135 4.54 11.33 5.26
C ILE A 135 3.76 10.94 6.51
N ASN A 136 3.15 9.75 6.52
CA ASN A 136 2.22 9.34 7.57
C ASN A 136 2.09 7.82 7.67
N VAL A 137 1.77 7.35 8.88
CA VAL A 137 1.28 6.00 9.16
C VAL A 137 -0.11 6.13 9.76
N HIS A 138 -1.11 5.61 9.07
CA HIS A 138 -2.50 5.61 9.54
C HIS A 138 -2.96 4.18 9.81
N ILE A 139 -3.69 3.98 10.91
CA ILE A 139 -4.37 2.71 11.18
C ILE A 139 -5.85 2.92 10.87
N GLU A 140 -6.32 2.23 9.84
CA GLU A 140 -7.74 2.14 9.52
C GLU A 140 -8.38 1.08 10.43
N GLU A 141 -9.22 1.56 11.36
CA GLU A 141 -9.90 0.69 12.31
C GLU A 141 -11.04 -0.08 11.63
N HIS A 142 -11.02 -1.40 11.78
CA HIS A 142 -12.11 -2.24 11.31
C HIS A 142 -13.28 -2.15 12.30
N ILE A 143 -14.19 -1.21 12.08
CA ILE A 143 -15.39 -1.07 12.92
C ILE A 143 -16.27 -2.30 12.69
N SER A 144 -16.28 -3.21 13.66
CA SER A 144 -17.20 -4.34 13.71
C SER A 144 -18.57 -3.82 14.16
N PHE A 145 -19.57 -3.89 13.27
CA PHE A 145 -20.99 -3.64 13.61
C PHE A 145 -21.63 -4.86 14.28
#